data_AF-A0A819VDL3-F1
#
_entry.id   AF-A0A819VDL3-F1
#
_cell.length_a   1.000
_cell.length_b   1.000
_cell.length_c   1.000
_cell.angle_alpha   90.00
_cell.angle_beta   90.00
_cell.angle_gamma   90.00
#
_symmetry.space_group_name_H-M   'P 1'
#
loop_
_entity.id
_entity.type
_entity.pdbx_description
1 polymer ?
#
loop_
_entity_poly.entity_id
_entity_poly.type
_entity_poly.pdbx_seq_one_letter_code
_entity_poly.pdbx_strand_id
1 'polypeptide(L)'
;MSHEHAVTPLSSKDRQLAIMLLCEIVISVVFSSIGSILYVDTQRIPNQGKTIEQRAVDNLLLEFSLDLVFVQATVAGYSNFIVSKTFRKNLQKQFWNIIPNACRRTWINHFSNMPSNALDRTVRAETMHLFFFNIYF
;
A
#
# COMPACT_ATOMS: atom_id res chain seq x y z
N MET A 1 43.34 8.33 -23.03
CA MET A 1 42.85 7.05 -22.49
C MET A 1 41.50 7.30 -21.84
N SER A 2 40.43 7.06 -22.59
CA SER A 2 39.05 7.10 -22.11
C SER A 2 38.78 5.83 -21.30
N HIS A 3 38.51 5.98 -20.01
CA HIS A 3 37.97 4.87 -19.21
C HIS A 3 36.55 4.60 -19.69
N GLU A 4 36.39 3.60 -20.56
CA GLU A 4 35.09 2.97 -20.77
C GLU A 4 34.63 2.36 -19.44
N HIS A 5 33.71 3.04 -18.76
CA HIS A 5 32.99 2.44 -17.66
C HIS A 5 32.13 1.32 -18.24
N ALA A 6 32.63 0.09 -18.16
CA ALA A 6 31.86 -1.10 -18.46
C ALA A 6 30.59 -1.09 -17.59
N VAL A 7 29.45 -0.83 -18.22
CA VAL A 7 28.14 -0.90 -17.58
C VAL A 7 27.91 -2.36 -17.21
N THR A 8 28.14 -2.69 -15.95
CA THR A 8 27.80 -4.02 -15.44
C THR A 8 26.27 -4.16 -15.48
N PRO A 9 25.75 -5.26 -16.03
CA PRO A 9 24.30 -5.44 -16.12
C PRO A 9 23.70 -5.46 -14.71
N LEU A 10 22.68 -4.63 -14.47
CA LEU A 10 21.98 -4.59 -13.18
C LEU A 10 21.49 -5.99 -12.81
N SER A 11 21.70 -6.39 -11.55
CA SER A 11 21.18 -7.68 -11.07
C SER A 11 19.64 -7.66 -11.08
N SER A 12 19.03 -8.83 -11.21
CA SER A 12 17.56 -8.96 -11.19
C SER A 12 16.93 -8.44 -9.89
N LYS A 13 17.68 -8.45 -8.78
CA LYS A 13 17.27 -7.89 -7.50
C LYS A 13 17.26 -6.35 -7.54
N ASP A 14 18.31 -5.74 -8.09
CA ASP A 14 18.42 -4.28 -8.18
C ASP A 14 17.34 -3.72 -9.10
N ARG A 15 17.06 -4.42 -10.21
CA ARG A 15 15.93 -4.08 -11.09
C ARG A 15 14.59 -4.15 -10.36
N GLN A 16 14.37 -5.16 -9.53
CA GLN A 16 13.13 -5.29 -8.75
C GLN A 16 12.98 -4.17 -7.72
N LEU A 17 14.06 -3.83 -7.00
CA LEU A 17 14.06 -2.71 -6.06
C LEU A 17 13.80 -1.38 -6.76
N ALA A 18 14.40 -1.16 -7.93
CA ALA A 18 14.16 0.04 -8.73
C ALA A 18 12.69 0.15 -9.16
N ILE A 19 12.05 -0.96 -9.56
CA ILE A 19 10.63 -0.98 -9.90
C ILE A 19 9.76 -0.66 -8.67
N MET A 20 10.07 -1.24 -7.51
CA MET A 20 9.34 -0.94 -6.27
C MET A 20 9.43 0.54 -5.90
N LEU A 21 10.65 1.10 -5.95
CA LEU A 21 10.88 2.53 -5.68
C LEU A 21 10.14 3.41 -6.68
N LEU A 22 10.18 3.08 -7.97
CA LEU A 22 9.47 3.83 -9.00
C LEU A 22 7.95 3.80 -8.75
N CYS A 23 7.40 2.65 -8.38
CA CYS A 23 5.99 2.54 -8.00
C CYS A 23 5.64 3.42 -6.79
N GLU A 24 6.47 3.44 -5.75
CA GLU A 24 6.28 4.31 -4.59
C GLU A 24 6.31 5.79 -4.96
N ILE A 25 7.28 6.21 -5.80
CA ILE A 25 7.38 7.58 -6.29
C ILE A 25 6.12 7.98 -7.07
N VAL A 26 5.67 7.13 -8.01
CA VAL A 26 4.46 7.40 -8.81
C VAL A 26 3.23 7.53 -7.91
N ILE A 27 3.05 6.61 -6.96
CA ILE A 27 1.95 6.67 -6.00
C ILE A 27 2.04 7.96 -5.18
N SER A 28 3.21 8.30 -4.66
CA SER A 28 3.39 9.53 -3.89
C SER A 28 3.06 10.78 -4.70
N VAL A 29 3.53 10.88 -5.94
CA VAL A 29 3.25 12.04 -6.80
C VAL A 29 1.75 12.16 -7.07
N VAL A 30 1.07 11.07 -7.42
CA VAL A 30 -0.37 11.08 -7.71
C VAL A 30 -1.16 11.56 -6.49
N PHE A 31 -0.97 10.95 -5.32
CA PHE A 31 -1.75 11.29 -4.14
C PHE A 31 -1.38 12.67 -3.56
N SER A 32 -0.08 13.01 -3.49
CA SER A 32 0.36 14.31 -2.96
C SER A 32 -0.01 15.49 -3.88
N SER A 33 -0.17 15.25 -5.20
CA SER A 33 -0.58 16.30 -6.14
C SER A 33 -1.98 16.82 -5.86
N ILE A 34 -2.91 15.97 -5.40
CA ILE A 34 -4.30 16.35 -5.11
C ILE A 34 -4.34 17.39 -3.99
N GLY A 35 -3.70 17.10 -2.86
CA GLY A 35 -3.62 18.05 -1.74
C GLY A 35 -2.89 19.34 -2.11
N SER A 36 -1.80 19.24 -2.89
CA SER A 36 -1.05 20.41 -3.35
C SER A 36 -1.89 21.33 -4.26
N ILE A 37 -2.69 20.76 -5.17
CA ILE A 37 -3.59 21.53 -6.04
C ILE A 37 -4.67 22.23 -5.22
N LEU A 38 -5.31 21.52 -4.30
CA LEU A 38 -6.35 22.09 -3.43
C LEU A 38 -5.80 23.19 -2.52
N TYR A 39 -4.59 22.99 -1.98
CA TYR A 39 -3.91 24.01 -1.19
C TYR A 39 -3.60 25.27 -2.01
N VAL A 40 -3.11 25.11 -3.24
CA VAL A 40 -2.87 26.25 -4.13
C VAL A 40 -4.17 26.97 -4.50
N ASP A 41 -5.25 26.24 -4.80
CA ASP A 41 -6.55 26.86 -5.12
C ASP A 41 -7.09 27.70 -3.94
N THR A 42 -7.06 27.13 -2.74
CA THR A 42 -7.53 27.80 -1.51
C THR A 42 -6.69 29.02 -1.13
N GLN A 43 -5.38 29.00 -1.36
CA GLN A 43 -4.49 30.13 -1.08
C GLN A 43 -4.50 31.21 -2.18
N ARG A 44 -4.71 30.83 -3.45
CA ARG A 44 -4.66 31.76 -4.59
C ARG A 44 -5.96 32.55 -4.76
N ILE A 45 -7.10 31.99 -4.34
CA ILE A 45 -8.40 32.68 -4.30
C ILE A 45 -8.78 32.87 -2.83
N PRO A 46 -8.13 33.78 -2.09
CA PRO A 46 -8.49 34.02 -0.69
C PRO A 46 -9.88 34.67 -0.65
N ASN A 47 -10.93 33.86 -0.54
CA ASN A 47 -12.30 34.24 -0.20
C ASN A 47 -13.01 35.28 -1.10
N GLN A 48 -12.38 35.80 -2.16
CA GLN A 48 -12.96 36.81 -3.03
C GLN A 48 -13.97 36.16 -3.98
N GLY A 49 -15.26 36.36 -3.68
CA GLY A 49 -16.37 35.97 -4.56
C GLY A 49 -16.91 34.55 -4.38
N LYS A 50 -16.31 33.71 -3.52
CA LYS A 50 -16.85 32.37 -3.23
C LYS A 50 -18.05 32.46 -2.28
N THR A 51 -19.15 31.77 -2.63
CA THR A 51 -20.34 31.65 -1.76
C THR A 51 -20.04 30.79 -0.51
N ILE A 52 -20.94 30.81 0.47
CA ILE A 52 -20.78 30.00 1.70
C ILE A 52 -20.73 28.51 1.34
N GLU A 53 -21.56 28.07 0.40
CA GLU A 53 -21.61 26.69 -0.06
C GLU A 53 -20.31 26.28 -0.74
N GLN A 54 -19.73 27.16 -1.57
CA GLN A 54 -18.45 26.89 -2.23
C GLN A 54 -17.31 26.74 -1.22
N ARG A 55 -17.28 27.58 -0.18
CA ARG A 55 -16.29 27.45 0.90
C ARG A 55 -16.46 26.16 1.69
N ALA A 56 -17.70 25.73 1.91
CA ALA A 56 -17.97 24.45 2.57
C ALA A 56 -17.46 23.26 1.73
N VAL A 57 -17.67 23.30 0.41
CA VAL A 57 -17.14 22.29 -0.51
C VAL A 57 -15.61 22.29 -0.53
N ASP A 58 -14.97 23.45 -0.58
CA ASP A 58 -13.50 23.55 -0.57
C ASP A 58 -12.90 22.96 0.71
N ASN A 59 -13.50 23.27 1.87
CA ASN A 59 -13.07 22.70 3.15
C ASN A 59 -13.25 21.18 3.19
N LEU A 60 -14.38 20.67 2.69
CA LEU A 60 -14.63 19.23 2.59
C LEU A 60 -13.58 18.54 1.70
N LEU A 61 -13.24 19.14 0.56
CA LEU A 61 -12.20 18.63 -0.34
C LEU A 61 -10.82 18.64 0.33
N LEU A 62 -10.52 19.68 1.12
CA LEU A 62 -9.27 19.77 1.87
C LEU A 62 -9.19 18.66 2.93
N GLU A 63 -10.26 18.41 3.68
CA GLU A 63 -10.34 17.32 4.65
C GLU A 63 -10.15 15.95 3.96
N PHE A 64 -10.85 15.72 2.85
CA PHE A 64 -10.67 14.49 2.05
C PHE A 64 -9.22 14.33 1.57
N SER A 65 -8.54 15.43 1.24
CA SER A 65 -7.15 15.39 0.80
C SER A 65 -6.17 14.98 1.91
N LEU A 66 -6.50 15.23 3.18
CA LEU A 66 -5.71 14.74 4.32
C LEU A 66 -5.89 13.22 4.47
N ASP A 67 -7.11 12.71 4.30
CA ASP A 67 -7.39 11.27 4.36
C ASP A 67 -6.69 10.48 3.23
N LEU A 68 -6.49 11.11 2.08
CA LEU A 68 -5.76 10.51 0.96
C LEU A 68 -4.32 10.11 1.31
N VAL A 69 -3.71 10.67 2.35
CA VAL A 69 -2.38 10.24 2.84
C VAL A 69 -2.43 8.80 3.37
N PHE A 70 -3.49 8.41 4.06
CA PHE A 70 -3.66 7.03 4.54
C PHE A 70 -3.92 6.06 3.39
N VAL A 71 -4.69 6.51 2.38
CA VAL A 71 -4.91 5.74 1.15
C VAL A 71 -3.59 5.55 0.40
N GLN A 72 -2.76 6.59 0.29
CA GLN A 72 -1.43 6.53 -0.33
C GLN A 72 -0.55 5.46 0.32
N ALA A 73 -0.45 5.48 1.67
CA ALA A 73 0.34 4.52 2.41
C ALA A 73 -0.15 3.07 2.18
N THR A 74 -1.46 2.89 2.16
CA THR A 74 -2.10 1.59 1.91
C THR A 74 -1.80 1.08 0.51
N VAL A 75 -1.98 1.92 -0.52
CA VAL A 75 -1.74 1.56 -1.92
C VAL A 75 -0.26 1.27 -2.18
N ALA A 76 0.66 2.03 -1.58
CA ALA A 76 2.09 1.75 -1.65
C ALA A 76 2.45 0.38 -1.06
N GLY A 77 1.87 0.03 0.09
CA GLY A 77 2.02 -1.30 0.71
C GLY A 77 1.55 -2.44 -0.20
N TYR A 78 0.36 -2.31 -0.79
CA TYR A 78 -0.15 -3.31 -1.74
C TYR A 78 0.67 -3.39 -3.03
N SER A 79 1.13 -2.26 -3.55
CA SER A 79 1.99 -2.22 -4.74
C SER A 79 3.27 -3.02 -4.52
N ASN A 80 3.95 -2.82 -3.39
CA ASN A 80 5.14 -3.59 -3.01
C ASN A 80 4.85 -5.09 -2.85
N PHE A 81 3.69 -5.45 -2.29
CA PHE A 81 3.24 -6.83 -2.20
C PHE A 81 3.06 -7.47 -3.58
N ILE A 82 2.46 -6.77 -4.54
CA ILE A 82 2.23 -7.26 -5.90
C ILE A 82 3.56 -7.41 -6.66
N VAL A 83 4.37 -6.35 -6.66
CA VAL A 83 5.62 -6.25 -7.44
C VAL A 83 6.70 -7.22 -6.94
N SER A 84 6.76 -7.46 -5.61
CA SER A 84 7.87 -8.19 -5.03
C SER A 84 7.50 -9.51 -4.38
N LYS A 85 7.86 -10.62 -5.05
CA LYS A 85 7.79 -11.98 -4.48
C LYS A 85 8.67 -12.12 -3.23
N THR A 86 9.82 -11.44 -3.21
CA THR A 86 10.75 -11.45 -2.08
C THR A 86 10.14 -10.74 -0.88
N PHE A 87 9.52 -9.57 -1.10
CA PHE A 87 8.81 -8.82 -0.08
C PHE A 87 7.66 -9.65 0.52
N ARG A 88 6.86 -10.31 -0.32
CA ARG A 88 5.80 -11.25 0.13
C ARG A 88 6.32 -12.34 1.05
N LYS A 89 7.40 -13.01 0.66
CA LYS A 89 8.01 -14.08 1.47
C LYS A 89 8.53 -13.55 2.81
N ASN A 90 9.15 -12.37 2.81
CA ASN A 90 9.66 -11.74 4.02
C ASN A 90 8.52 -11.33 4.96
N LEU A 91 7.47 -10.69 4.44
CA LEU A 91 6.26 -10.35 5.20
C LEU A 91 5.63 -11.59 5.83
N GLN A 92 5.45 -12.66 5.04
CA GLN A 92 4.91 -13.91 5.54
C GLN A 92 5.78 -14.52 6.66
N LYS A 93 7.12 -14.45 6.52
CA LYS A 93 8.05 -14.92 7.55
C LYS A 93 7.92 -14.09 8.84
N GLN A 94 7.88 -12.76 8.74
CA GLN A 94 7.76 -11.88 9.90
C GLN A 94 6.41 -12.06 10.61
N PHE A 95 5.33 -12.16 9.84
CA PHE A 95 4.00 -12.46 10.36
C PHE A 95 3.98 -13.72 11.21
N TRP A 96 4.57 -14.79 10.68
CA TRP A 96 4.68 -16.04 11.41
C TRP A 96 5.52 -15.92 12.67
N ASN A 97 6.59 -15.11 12.68
CA ASN A 97 7.40 -14.88 13.88
C ASN A 97 6.64 -14.16 15.00
N ILE A 98 5.68 -13.30 14.66
CA ILE A 98 4.88 -12.53 15.62
C ILE A 98 3.80 -13.41 16.25
N ILE A 99 3.21 -14.33 15.48
CA ILE A 99 2.13 -15.18 15.97
C ILE A 99 2.67 -16.27 16.90
N PRO A 100 2.14 -16.38 18.14
CA PRO A 100 2.50 -17.47 19.03
C PRO A 100 2.28 -18.84 18.38
N ASN A 101 3.24 -19.76 18.58
CA ASN A 101 3.18 -21.11 18.00
C ASN A 101 1.91 -21.90 18.37
N ALA A 102 1.24 -21.54 19.48
CA ALA A 102 -0.07 -22.09 19.85
C ALA A 102 -1.16 -21.66 18.86
N CYS A 103 -1.31 -20.35 18.60
CA CYS A 103 -2.25 -19.81 17.62
C CYS A 103 -1.97 -20.33 16.21
N ARG A 104 -0.69 -20.42 15.82
CA ARG A 104 -0.30 -20.99 14.51
C ARG A 104 -0.80 -22.44 14.37
N ARG A 105 -0.63 -23.27 15.40
CA ARG A 105 -1.08 -24.68 15.38
C ARG A 105 -2.59 -24.80 15.33
N THR A 106 -3.32 -24.01 16.12
CA THR A 106 -4.79 -23.98 16.09
C THR A 106 -5.29 -23.58 14.69
N TRP A 107 -4.67 -22.58 14.08
CA TRP A 107 -5.02 -22.10 12.75
C TRP A 107 -4.76 -23.15 11.67
N ILE A 108 -3.58 -23.77 11.66
CA ILE A 108 -3.26 -24.87 10.73
C ILE A 108 -4.25 -26.03 10.91
N ASN A 109 -4.51 -26.46 12.14
CA ASN A 109 -5.44 -27.56 12.42
C ASN A 109 -6.87 -27.23 11.97
N HIS A 110 -7.32 -25.99 12.16
CA HIS A 110 -8.63 -25.54 11.72
C HIS A 110 -8.77 -25.59 10.19
N PHE A 111 -7.77 -25.12 9.44
CA PHE A 111 -7.79 -25.14 7.98
C PHE A 111 -7.53 -26.53 7.37
N SER A 112 -6.73 -27.37 8.01
CA SER A 112 -6.50 -28.75 7.58
C SER A 112 -7.75 -29.62 7.73
N ASN A 113 -8.65 -29.26 8.65
CA ASN A 113 -9.90 -29.96 8.91
C ASN A 113 -11.10 -29.36 8.16
N MET A 114 -10.91 -28.29 7.38
CA MET A 114 -12.00 -27.73 6.57
C MET A 114 -12.30 -28.64 5.37
N PRO A 115 -13.59 -28.92 5.09
CA PRO A 115 -14.00 -29.72 3.94
C PRO A 115 -13.53 -29.06 2.64
N SER A 116 -12.99 -29.86 1.71
CA SER A 116 -12.33 -29.40 0.46
C SER A 116 -13.22 -28.57 -0.46
N ASN A 117 -14.52 -28.69 -0.28
CA ASN A 117 -15.61 -27.97 -0.94
C ASN A 117 -15.90 -26.58 -0.35
N ALA A 118 -15.46 -26.28 0.88
CA ALA A 118 -15.45 -24.93 1.46
C ALA A 118 -14.11 -24.19 1.20
N LEU A 119 -13.12 -24.93 0.71
CA LEU A 119 -11.76 -24.48 0.48
C LEU A 119 -11.60 -23.90 -0.93
N ASP A 120 -12.52 -23.03 -1.34
CA ASP A 120 -12.28 -22.25 -2.55
C ASP A 120 -11.06 -21.34 -2.30
N ARG A 121 -10.21 -21.17 -3.32
CA ARG A 121 -8.96 -20.38 -3.19
C ARG A 121 -9.26 -18.96 -2.70
N THR A 122 -10.45 -18.47 -3.03
CA THR A 122 -11.05 -17.21 -2.62
C THR A 122 -11.26 -17.15 -1.10
N VAL A 123 -11.92 -18.13 -0.49
CA VAL A 123 -12.14 -18.20 0.97
C VAL A 123 -10.81 -18.28 1.72
N ARG A 124 -9.83 -19.04 1.21
CA ARG A 124 -8.51 -19.12 1.84
C ARG A 124 -7.76 -17.79 1.80
N ALA A 125 -7.92 -17.02 0.71
CA ALA A 125 -7.34 -15.68 0.57
C ALA A 125 -8.07 -14.64 1.44
N GLU A 126 -9.40 -14.69 1.50
CA GLU A 126 -10.25 -13.80 2.32
C GLU A 126 -10.04 -14.04 3.81
N THR A 127 -9.97 -15.29 4.27
CA THR A 127 -9.72 -15.59 5.68
C THR A 127 -8.29 -15.29 6.09
N MET A 128 -7.32 -15.42 5.17
CA MET A 128 -5.98 -14.83 5.38
C MET A 128 -6.10 -13.31 5.52
N HIS A 129 -6.80 -12.63 4.61
CA HIS A 129 -7.00 -11.17 4.63
C HIS A 129 -7.66 -10.69 5.93
N LEU A 130 -8.73 -11.34 6.39
CA LEU A 130 -9.42 -11.03 7.65
C LEU A 130 -8.53 -11.26 8.87
N PHE A 131 -7.69 -12.29 8.84
CA PHE A 131 -6.72 -12.55 9.90
C PHE A 131 -5.55 -11.55 9.87
N PHE A 132 -5.15 -11.07 8.69
CA PHE A 132 -4.22 -9.95 8.54
C PHE A 132 -4.82 -8.64 9.06
N PHE A 133 -6.12 -8.40 8.85
CA PHE A 133 -6.81 -7.19 9.27
C PHE A 133 -7.02 -7.13 10.80
N ASN A 134 -7.50 -8.20 11.42
CA ASN A 134 -7.83 -8.24 12.86
C ASN A 134 -6.62 -8.30 13.81
N ILE A 135 -5.39 -8.50 13.29
CA ILE A 135 -4.18 -8.46 14.12
C ILE A 135 -3.58 -7.05 14.15
N TYR A 136 -3.89 -6.22 13.16
CA TYR A 136 -3.30 -4.88 12.99
C TYR A 136 -4.28 -3.72 13.26
N PHE A 137 -5.58 -3.99 13.35
CA PHE A 137 -6.65 -3.06 13.74
C PHE A 137 -7.50 -3.69 14.84
#